data_AF-A0A946SP59-F1
#
_entry.id   AF-A0A946SP59-F1
#
_cell.length_a   1.000
_cell.length_b   1.000
_cell.length_c   1.000
_cell.angle_alpha   90.00
_cell.angle_beta   90.00
_cell.angle_gamma   90.00
#
_symmetry.space_group_name_H-M   'P 1'
#
loop_
_entity.id
_entity.type
_entity.pdbx_description
1 polymer ?
#
loop_
_entity_poly.entity_id
_entity_poly.type
_entity_poly.pdbx_seq_one_letter_code
_entity_poly.pdbx_strand_id
1 'polypeptide(L)'
;MTLLRALALTLGATGLITAAAYAQHDHAAPAHDAHAGDTTTPDMKARCPIDGMKMKASGMVKVEHADTALFFCTQAQADMFLEDPARYYKTSTLGDLVVHMSVLTKDEYVQMMKSMGMGRMVDAAKLAGTTHHVTVWVTEGDTEPALDGAGLALHVVGPDGAMSATALKRNEMMKTYDAAITAQGDGEQKVAVVITTPPVSL
;
A
#
# COMPACT_ATOMS: atom_id res chain seq x y z
N MET A 1 9.43 -32.36 65.97
CA MET A 1 9.87 -33.66 65.44
C MET A 1 9.69 -33.60 63.93
N THR A 2 10.73 -33.19 63.19
CA THR A 2 11.57 -34.06 62.33
C THR A 2 10.75 -34.72 61.20
N LEU A 3 11.06 -34.64 59.90
CA LEU A 3 12.36 -34.53 59.23
C LEU A 3 12.17 -34.18 57.72
N LEU A 4 13.14 -33.44 57.18
CA LEU A 4 13.50 -33.22 55.76
C LEU A 4 13.49 -34.47 54.85
N ARG A 5 13.28 -34.25 53.54
CA ARG A 5 14.00 -34.82 52.35
C ARG A 5 13.20 -34.55 51.06
N ALA A 6 13.74 -34.29 49.87
CA ALA A 6 15.10 -34.06 49.41
C ALA A 6 15.08 -33.33 48.05
N LEU A 7 16.13 -32.57 47.82
CA LEU A 7 16.55 -31.87 46.60
C LEU A 7 17.02 -32.88 45.52
N ALA A 8 16.76 -32.61 44.25
CA ALA A 8 17.55 -33.18 43.15
C ALA A 8 17.76 -32.11 42.06
N LEU A 9 18.91 -31.42 42.16
CA LEU A 9 19.56 -30.72 41.06
C LEU A 9 20.18 -31.77 40.13
N THR A 10 20.04 -31.59 38.82
CA THR A 10 20.96 -32.17 37.84
C THR A 10 21.64 -31.04 37.07
N LEU A 11 22.91 -30.81 37.43
CA LEU A 11 23.88 -30.11 36.59
C LEU A 11 24.31 -31.05 35.45
N GLY A 12 24.31 -30.54 34.23
CA GLY A 12 25.06 -31.09 33.10
C GLY A 12 25.91 -29.98 32.50
N ALA A 13 27.19 -29.96 32.85
CA ALA A 13 28.18 -29.01 32.36
C ALA A 13 28.88 -29.53 31.09
N THR A 14 29.61 -28.59 30.48
CA THR A 14 30.80 -28.73 29.62
C THR A 14 30.62 -28.96 28.12
N GLY A 15 30.99 -27.91 27.37
CA GLY A 15 31.23 -27.91 25.94
C GLY A 15 31.81 -26.57 25.47
N LEU A 16 32.90 -26.11 26.10
CA LEU A 16 33.75 -25.01 25.63
C LEU A 16 34.63 -25.53 24.49
N ILE A 17 34.59 -24.89 23.31
CA ILE A 17 35.71 -24.92 22.34
C ILE A 17 36.00 -23.49 21.87
N THR A 18 37.04 -22.95 22.50
CA THR A 18 38.08 -22.01 22.05
C THR A 18 37.90 -21.18 20.78
N ALA A 19 38.04 -19.87 20.98
CA ALA A 19 38.49 -18.90 20.00
C ALA A 19 39.91 -19.22 19.48
N ALA A 20 40.15 -18.90 18.21
CA ALA A 20 41.49 -18.60 17.68
C ALA A 20 41.42 -17.26 16.95
N ALA A 21 42.48 -16.47 17.13
CA ALA A 21 42.46 -15.04 16.95
C ALA A 21 43.55 -14.57 15.97
N TYR A 22 43.34 -13.35 15.46
CA TYR A 22 44.28 -12.39 14.88
C TYR A 22 44.94 -12.66 13.52
N ALA A 23 44.60 -11.78 12.57
CA ALA A 23 45.61 -11.06 11.79
C ALA A 23 45.09 -9.63 11.55
N GLN A 24 45.71 -8.64 12.21
CA GLN A 24 45.73 -7.25 11.74
C GLN A 24 46.67 -7.20 10.53
N HIS A 25 46.36 -6.39 9.52
CA HIS A 25 47.14 -5.20 9.19
C HIS A 25 46.64 -4.48 7.91
N ASP A 26 46.65 -3.15 8.05
CA ASP A 26 46.90 -2.13 7.03
C ASP A 26 45.73 -1.40 6.33
N HIS A 27 45.84 -0.07 6.48
CA HIS A 27 45.06 0.97 5.87
C HIS A 27 45.22 1.00 4.34
N ALA A 28 44.09 0.96 3.63
CA ALA A 28 43.89 1.71 2.38
C ALA A 28 42.39 1.83 2.09
N ALA A 29 41.82 3.04 2.21
CA ALA A 29 40.72 3.43 1.34
C ALA A 29 41.32 3.64 -0.06
N PRO A 30 40.72 3.11 -1.15
CA PRO A 30 39.46 3.60 -1.73
C PRO A 30 38.60 2.42 -2.25
N ALA A 31 37.42 2.53 -2.86
CA ALA A 31 36.63 3.59 -3.44
C ALA A 31 35.14 3.24 -3.22
N HIS A 32 34.29 4.26 -3.18
CA HIS A 32 32.86 4.08 -3.41
C HIS A 32 32.66 3.42 -4.76
N ASP A 33 31.99 2.26 -4.81
CA ASP A 33 31.09 1.88 -5.90
C ASP A 33 30.43 0.52 -5.61
N ALA A 34 29.15 0.59 -5.25
CA ALA A 34 28.17 -0.43 -5.62
C ALA A 34 26.80 0.24 -5.56
N HIS A 35 26.49 0.99 -6.62
CA HIS A 35 25.12 1.31 -6.97
C HIS A 35 24.32 0.01 -6.99
N ALA A 36 23.44 -0.19 -6.01
CA ALA A 36 22.34 -1.13 -6.12
C ALA A 36 21.60 -0.76 -7.41
N GLY A 37 21.67 -1.64 -8.40
CA GLY A 37 21.27 -1.38 -9.78
C GLY A 37 19.87 -0.81 -9.82
N ASP A 38 19.76 0.39 -10.38
CA ASP A 38 18.48 0.98 -10.69
C ASP A 38 17.90 0.20 -11.88
N THR A 39 17.02 -0.76 -11.59
CA THR A 39 16.30 -1.57 -12.59
C THR A 39 15.25 -0.77 -13.38
N THR A 40 15.20 0.56 -13.18
CA THR A 40 14.30 1.42 -13.95
C THR A 40 14.88 1.70 -15.33
N THR A 41 14.15 1.28 -16.37
CA THR A 41 14.45 1.77 -17.73
C THR A 41 13.89 3.19 -17.89
N PRO A 42 14.48 4.05 -18.73
CA PRO A 42 14.06 5.45 -18.89
C PRO A 42 12.57 5.67 -19.24
N ASP A 43 11.92 4.65 -19.78
CA ASP A 43 10.50 4.69 -20.19
C ASP A 43 9.59 3.82 -19.31
N MET A 44 10.12 3.21 -18.25
CA MET A 44 9.32 2.48 -17.28
C MET A 44 8.25 3.42 -16.70
N LYS A 45 6.99 2.99 -16.75
CA LYS A 45 5.89 3.66 -16.08
C LYS A 45 5.58 2.94 -14.78
N ALA A 46 5.48 3.70 -13.71
CA ALA A 46 5.08 3.20 -12.40
C ALA A 46 3.81 3.90 -11.95
N ARG A 47 3.11 3.26 -11.02
CA ARG A 47 1.88 3.77 -10.45
C ARG A 47 2.11 4.15 -8.99
N CYS A 48 1.65 5.34 -8.61
CA CYS A 48 1.74 5.76 -7.23
C CYS A 48 0.73 5.01 -6.35
N PRO A 49 1.18 4.35 -5.26
CA PRO A 49 0.28 3.62 -4.36
C PRO A 49 -0.77 4.51 -3.66
N ILE A 50 -0.52 5.82 -3.56
CA ILE A 50 -1.40 6.77 -2.85
C ILE A 50 -2.59 7.21 -3.69
N ASP A 51 -2.38 7.57 -4.96
CA ASP A 51 -3.40 8.19 -5.82
C ASP A 51 -3.70 7.41 -7.10
N GLY A 52 -2.98 6.31 -7.34
CA GLY A 52 -3.09 5.54 -8.57
C GLY A 52 -2.57 6.28 -9.81
N MET A 53 -1.86 7.41 -9.69
CA MET A 53 -1.33 8.09 -10.87
C MET A 53 -0.23 7.27 -11.51
N LYS A 54 -0.35 7.02 -12.82
CA LYS A 54 0.67 6.34 -13.61
C LYS A 54 1.49 7.34 -14.40
N MET A 55 2.80 7.39 -14.15
CA MET A 55 3.73 8.29 -14.82
C MET A 55 5.09 7.63 -15.02
N LYS A 56 6.03 8.33 -15.68
CA LYS A 56 7.40 7.80 -15.85
C LYS A 56 8.08 7.69 -14.49
N ALA A 57 8.65 6.52 -14.20
CA ALA A 57 9.32 6.23 -12.93
C ALA A 57 10.49 7.20 -12.66
N SER A 58 11.19 7.64 -13.70
CA SER A 58 12.29 8.62 -13.61
C SER A 58 11.86 10.00 -13.09
N GLY A 59 10.57 10.32 -13.12
CA GLY A 59 10.00 11.57 -12.60
C GLY A 59 9.32 11.40 -11.24
N MET A 60 9.46 10.23 -10.60
CA MET A 60 8.83 9.88 -9.34
C MET A 60 9.87 9.73 -8.23
N VAL A 61 9.42 9.82 -6.99
CA VAL A 61 10.21 9.49 -5.81
C VAL A 61 10.22 7.98 -5.64
N LYS A 62 11.38 7.35 -5.79
CA LYS A 62 11.58 5.92 -5.55
C LYS A 62 11.83 5.67 -4.06
N VAL A 63 11.13 4.69 -3.50
CA VAL A 63 11.28 4.23 -2.11
C VAL A 63 11.35 2.72 -2.12
N GLU A 64 12.38 2.16 -1.47
CA GLU A 64 12.46 0.72 -1.26
C GLU A 64 11.58 0.31 -0.06
N HIS A 65 10.69 -0.66 -0.26
CA HIS A 65 9.79 -1.18 0.77
C HIS A 65 9.53 -2.67 0.56
N ALA A 66 9.78 -3.50 1.58
CA ALA A 66 9.60 -4.96 1.52
C ALA A 66 10.24 -5.59 0.26
N ASP A 67 11.52 -5.28 0.02
CA ASP A 67 12.31 -5.72 -1.14
C ASP A 67 11.74 -5.32 -2.52
N THR A 68 10.81 -4.35 -2.53
CA THR A 68 10.20 -3.82 -3.75
C THR A 68 10.42 -2.32 -3.84
N ALA A 69 10.84 -1.86 -5.03
CA ALA A 69 10.87 -0.44 -5.34
C ALA A 69 9.45 0.08 -5.62
N LEU A 70 8.96 0.96 -4.77
CA LEU A 70 7.72 1.70 -4.95
C LEU A 70 8.02 3.11 -5.46
N PHE A 71 7.09 3.69 -6.22
CA PHE A 71 7.27 5.00 -6.85
C PHE A 71 6.12 5.92 -6.47
N PHE A 72 6.43 7.14 -6.02
CA PHE A 72 5.46 8.12 -5.55
C PHE A 72 5.54 9.41 -6.37
N CYS A 73 4.39 10.04 -6.65
CA CYS A 73 4.37 11.25 -7.48
C CYS A 73 5.09 12.43 -6.81
N THR A 74 5.10 12.49 -5.48
CA THR A 74 5.77 13.54 -4.71
C THR A 74 6.41 12.96 -3.44
N GLN A 75 7.35 13.70 -2.85
CA GLN A 75 7.94 13.32 -1.56
C GLN A 75 6.88 13.25 -0.45
N ALA A 76 5.90 14.17 -0.46
CA ALA A 76 4.83 14.16 0.53
C ALA A 76 4.01 12.85 0.52
N GLN A 77 3.76 12.27 -0.66
CA GLN A 77 3.06 11.00 -0.79
C GLN A 77 3.93 9.81 -0.34
N ALA A 78 5.24 9.86 -0.60
CA ALA A 78 6.19 8.88 -0.07
C ALA A 78 6.23 8.93 1.47
N ASP A 79 6.29 10.13 2.05
CA ASP A 79 6.31 10.33 3.50
C ASP A 79 5.01 9.81 4.14
N MET A 80 3.85 10.16 3.57
CA MET A 80 2.55 9.61 4.01
C MET A 80 2.55 8.08 4.01
N PHE A 81 3.03 7.46 2.93
CA PHE A 81 3.09 6.00 2.85
C PHE A 81 4.01 5.40 3.91
N LEU A 82 5.19 5.97 4.14
CA LEU A 82 6.18 5.46 5.08
C LEU A 82 5.73 5.54 6.55
N GLU A 83 4.84 6.47 6.89
CA GLU A 83 4.24 6.56 8.22
C GLU A 83 3.37 5.34 8.55
N ASP A 84 2.57 4.86 7.59
CA ASP A 84 1.70 3.70 7.75
C ASP A 84 1.41 3.00 6.40
N PRO A 85 2.32 2.13 5.92
CA PRO A 85 2.17 1.47 4.62
C PRO A 85 0.86 0.67 4.49
N ALA A 86 0.47 -0.02 5.57
CA ALA A 86 -0.71 -0.89 5.60
C ALA A 86 -2.02 -0.11 5.50
N ARG A 87 -2.01 1.17 5.88
CA ARG A 87 -3.16 2.07 5.74
C ARG A 87 -3.45 2.43 4.29
N TYR A 88 -2.42 2.82 3.55
CA TYR A 88 -2.62 3.49 2.26
C TYR A 88 -2.67 2.57 1.05
N TYR A 89 -1.98 1.44 1.07
CA TYR A 89 -1.92 0.55 -0.08
C TYR A 89 -2.42 -0.84 0.29
N LYS A 90 -3.53 -1.22 -0.32
CA LYS A 90 -4.17 -2.52 -0.11
C LYS A 90 -4.30 -3.23 -1.44
N THR A 91 -3.85 -4.48 -1.49
CA THR A 91 -3.96 -5.31 -2.69
C THR A 91 -4.70 -6.60 -2.39
N SER A 92 -5.40 -7.12 -3.39
CA SER A 92 -6.06 -8.42 -3.34
C SER A 92 -6.03 -9.07 -4.73
N THR A 93 -5.99 -10.39 -4.80
CA THR A 93 -5.91 -11.14 -6.06
C THR A 93 -7.23 -11.81 -6.38
N LEU A 94 -7.62 -11.78 -7.65
CA LEU A 94 -8.78 -12.46 -8.22
C LEU A 94 -8.36 -13.15 -9.52
N GLY A 95 -7.97 -14.42 -9.44
CA GLY A 95 -7.28 -15.08 -10.54
C GLY A 95 -5.97 -14.35 -10.85
N ASP A 96 -5.75 -14.00 -12.11
CA ASP A 96 -4.56 -13.25 -12.57
C ASP A 96 -4.69 -11.73 -12.36
N LEU A 97 -5.87 -11.25 -11.94
CA LEU A 97 -6.09 -9.84 -11.64
C LEU A 97 -5.58 -9.50 -10.24
N VAL A 98 -4.89 -8.39 -10.12
CA VAL A 98 -4.60 -7.74 -8.84
C VAL A 98 -5.45 -6.48 -8.75
N VAL A 99 -6.32 -6.44 -7.73
CA VAL A 99 -7.09 -5.26 -7.36
C VAL A 99 -6.29 -4.48 -6.34
N HIS A 100 -6.09 -3.20 -6.60
CA HIS A 100 -5.39 -2.27 -5.74
C HIS A 100 -6.37 -1.23 -5.25
N MET A 101 -6.25 -0.85 -3.98
CA MET A 101 -7.12 0.13 -3.35
C MET A 101 -6.30 1.06 -2.47
N SER A 102 -6.53 2.36 -2.68
CA SER A 102 -6.10 3.44 -1.79
C SER A 102 -7.30 4.08 -1.13
N VAL A 103 -7.18 4.37 0.16
CA VAL A 103 -8.19 5.06 0.96
C VAL A 103 -7.53 6.24 1.65
N LEU A 104 -7.98 7.44 1.30
CA LEU A 104 -7.53 8.69 1.91
C LEU A 104 -8.70 9.32 2.66
N THR A 105 -8.42 9.94 3.80
CA THR A 105 -9.39 10.90 4.35
C THR A 105 -9.60 12.02 3.34
N LYS A 106 -10.75 12.70 3.42
CA LYS A 106 -11.05 13.85 2.57
C LYS A 106 -9.95 14.91 2.68
N ASP A 107 -9.45 15.16 3.88
CA ASP A 107 -8.43 16.18 4.10
C ASP A 107 -7.09 15.78 3.50
N GLU A 108 -6.68 14.52 3.62
CA GLU A 108 -5.50 13.96 2.94
C GLU A 108 -5.63 14.07 1.42
N TYR A 109 -6.77 13.69 0.85
CA TYR A 109 -7.03 13.84 -0.59
C TYR A 109 -6.92 15.31 -1.03
N VAL A 110 -7.51 16.24 -0.29
CA VAL A 110 -7.44 17.67 -0.60
C VAL A 110 -6.00 18.19 -0.50
N GLN A 111 -5.24 17.78 0.53
CA GLN A 111 -3.84 18.17 0.70
C GLN A 111 -2.96 17.62 -0.42
N MET A 112 -3.15 16.35 -0.79
CA MET A 112 -2.49 15.70 -1.91
C MET A 112 -2.76 16.44 -3.23
N MET A 113 -4.03 16.73 -3.54
CA MET A 113 -4.37 17.47 -4.76
C MET A 113 -3.73 18.87 -4.78
N LYS A 114 -3.59 19.53 -3.62
CA LYS A 114 -2.90 20.82 -3.51
C LYS A 114 -1.39 20.69 -3.73
N SER A 115 -0.73 19.69 -3.16
CA SER A 115 0.73 19.50 -3.32
C SER A 115 1.11 19.22 -4.77
N MET A 116 0.19 18.62 -5.55
CA MET A 116 0.33 18.39 -6.99
C MET A 116 -0.02 19.61 -7.86
N GLY A 117 -0.36 20.77 -7.27
CA GLY A 117 -0.80 21.95 -8.01
C GLY A 117 -2.22 21.84 -8.60
N MET A 118 -2.93 20.75 -8.31
CA MET A 118 -4.27 20.43 -8.81
C MET A 118 -5.39 20.80 -7.83
N GLY A 119 -5.08 21.54 -6.76
CA GLY A 119 -6.06 21.86 -5.71
C GLY A 119 -7.30 22.61 -6.21
N ARG A 120 -7.20 23.35 -7.32
CA ARG A 120 -8.34 24.03 -7.98
C ARG A 120 -9.30 23.07 -8.69
N MET A 121 -8.89 21.84 -8.94
CA MET A 121 -9.71 20.80 -9.56
C MET A 121 -10.52 20.00 -8.52
N VAL A 122 -10.29 20.25 -7.23
CA VAL A 122 -11.08 19.66 -6.16
C VAL A 122 -12.47 20.28 -6.16
N ASP A 123 -13.47 19.46 -6.47
CA ASP A 123 -14.87 19.83 -6.39
C ASP A 123 -15.37 19.67 -4.95
N ALA A 124 -15.34 20.76 -4.18
CA ALA A 124 -15.74 20.75 -2.78
C ALA A 124 -17.21 20.34 -2.57
N ALA A 125 -18.09 20.63 -3.54
CA ALA A 125 -19.49 20.22 -3.47
C ALA A 125 -19.64 18.70 -3.59
N LYS A 126 -18.82 18.04 -4.43
CA LYS A 126 -18.79 16.58 -4.53
C LYS A 126 -18.20 15.88 -3.29
N LEU A 127 -17.42 16.59 -2.49
CA LEU A 127 -16.86 16.09 -1.22
C LEU A 127 -17.68 16.50 0.01
N ALA A 128 -18.77 17.25 -0.19
CA ALA A 128 -19.64 17.66 0.91
C ALA A 128 -20.31 16.43 1.52
N GLY A 129 -20.21 16.28 2.85
CA GLY A 129 -20.78 15.13 3.58
C GLY A 129 -19.98 13.82 3.47
N THR A 130 -18.86 13.80 2.73
CA THR A 130 -17.97 12.65 2.66
C THR A 130 -16.82 12.78 3.65
N THR A 131 -16.26 11.63 4.03
CA THR A 131 -15.12 11.56 4.95
C THR A 131 -13.88 10.97 4.30
N HIS A 132 -14.03 10.16 3.25
CA HIS A 132 -12.91 9.53 2.56
C HIS A 132 -13.06 9.61 1.03
N HIS A 133 -11.91 9.58 0.36
CA HIS A 133 -11.78 9.33 -1.06
C HIS A 133 -11.13 7.96 -1.25
N VAL A 134 -11.70 7.15 -2.14
CA VAL A 134 -11.21 5.81 -2.45
C VAL A 134 -10.91 5.73 -3.93
N THR A 135 -9.70 5.26 -4.23
CA THR A 135 -9.23 5.01 -5.60
C THR A 135 -8.91 3.54 -5.75
N VAL A 136 -9.44 2.94 -6.80
CA VAL A 136 -9.25 1.53 -7.14
C VAL A 136 -8.65 1.41 -8.53
N TRP A 137 -7.73 0.49 -8.73
CA TRP A 137 -7.26 0.11 -10.06
C TRP A 137 -6.96 -1.39 -10.12
N VAL A 138 -6.85 -1.91 -11.34
CA VAL A 138 -6.65 -3.33 -11.59
C VAL A 138 -5.47 -3.52 -12.52
N THR A 139 -4.64 -4.50 -12.21
CA THR A 139 -3.52 -4.91 -13.06
C THR A 139 -3.58 -6.40 -13.36
N GLU A 140 -3.07 -6.79 -14.53
CA GLU A 140 -2.84 -8.17 -14.94
C GLU A 140 -1.44 -8.22 -15.56
N GLY A 141 -0.46 -8.73 -14.82
CA GLY A 141 0.96 -8.53 -15.14
C GLY A 141 1.27 -7.03 -15.31
N ASP A 142 1.85 -6.67 -16.46
CA ASP A 142 2.20 -5.28 -16.80
C ASP A 142 1.04 -4.46 -17.41
N THR A 143 -0.14 -5.08 -17.58
CA THR A 143 -1.31 -4.45 -18.20
C THR A 143 -2.30 -3.91 -17.17
N GLU A 144 -3.10 -2.94 -17.58
CA GLU A 144 -4.18 -2.34 -16.76
C GLU A 144 -5.51 -2.55 -17.49
N PRO A 145 -6.11 -3.75 -17.39
CA PRO A 145 -7.34 -4.05 -18.09
C PRO A 145 -8.48 -3.16 -17.59
N ALA A 146 -9.31 -2.72 -18.53
CA ALA A 146 -10.60 -2.15 -18.19
C ALA A 146 -11.55 -3.29 -17.81
N LEU A 147 -12.31 -3.11 -16.73
CA LEU A 147 -13.37 -4.03 -16.35
C LEU A 147 -14.67 -3.61 -17.06
N ASP A 148 -14.59 -3.51 -18.39
CA ASP A 148 -15.70 -3.02 -19.21
C ASP A 148 -16.89 -3.97 -19.13
N GLY A 149 -18.08 -3.41 -18.93
CA GLY A 149 -19.32 -4.18 -18.72
C GLY A 149 -19.46 -4.77 -17.31
N ALA A 150 -18.43 -4.71 -16.46
CA ALA A 150 -18.56 -5.02 -15.05
C ALA A 150 -18.90 -3.75 -14.24
N GLY A 151 -19.84 -3.87 -13.31
CA GLY A 151 -20.11 -2.83 -12.33
C GLY A 151 -19.12 -2.95 -11.16
N LEU A 152 -18.44 -1.85 -10.81
CA LEU A 152 -17.65 -1.78 -9.58
C LEU A 152 -18.37 -0.94 -8.54
N ALA A 153 -18.42 -1.45 -7.31
CA ALA A 153 -18.95 -0.73 -6.17
C ALA A 153 -18.05 -0.91 -4.94
N LEU A 154 -18.12 0.04 -4.03
CA LEU A 154 -17.63 -0.12 -2.67
C LEU A 154 -18.79 -0.51 -1.77
N HIS A 155 -18.63 -1.59 -1.02
CA HIS A 155 -19.46 -1.88 0.14
C HIS A 155 -18.71 -1.46 1.40
N VAL A 156 -19.33 -0.61 2.20
CA VAL A 156 -18.84 -0.22 3.52
C VAL A 156 -19.76 -0.81 4.56
N VAL A 157 -19.20 -1.64 5.44
CA VAL A 157 -19.91 -2.22 6.58
C VAL A 157 -19.42 -1.56 7.85
N GLY A 158 -20.31 -0.82 8.51
CA GLY A 158 -20.07 -0.16 9.78
C GLY A 158 -19.86 -1.15 10.94
N PRO A 159 -19.41 -0.65 12.11
CA PRO A 159 -19.16 -1.46 13.30
C PRO A 159 -20.44 -2.08 13.88
N ASP A 160 -21.60 -1.48 13.61
CA ASP A 160 -22.93 -1.98 13.96
C ASP A 160 -23.51 -2.98 12.95
N GLY A 161 -22.78 -3.24 11.85
CA GLY A 161 -23.20 -4.11 10.76
C GLY A 161 -24.06 -3.42 9.70
N ALA A 162 -24.34 -2.12 9.82
CA ALA A 162 -24.99 -1.37 8.75
C ALA A 162 -24.12 -1.41 7.48
N MET A 163 -24.76 -1.51 6.31
CA MET A 163 -24.06 -1.56 5.02
C MET A 163 -24.50 -0.39 4.16
N SER A 164 -23.52 0.28 3.53
CA SER A 164 -23.75 1.18 2.40
C SER A 164 -23.03 0.67 1.16
N ALA A 165 -23.59 0.99 0.01
CA ALA A 165 -23.01 0.67 -1.30
C ALA A 165 -22.88 1.95 -2.12
N THR A 166 -21.69 2.18 -2.69
CA THR A 166 -21.39 3.32 -3.55
C THR A 166 -20.77 2.83 -4.85
N ALA A 167 -21.36 3.16 -5.99
CA ALA A 167 -20.78 2.84 -7.29
C ALA A 167 -19.44 3.58 -7.48
N LEU A 168 -18.43 2.85 -7.92
CA LEU A 168 -17.13 3.39 -8.31
C LEU A 168 -17.23 3.94 -9.74
N LYS A 169 -16.81 5.19 -9.94
CA LYS A 169 -16.87 5.85 -11.26
C LYS A 169 -15.54 5.69 -11.98
N ARG A 170 -15.57 5.25 -13.24
CA ARG A 170 -14.35 5.15 -14.05
C ARG A 170 -13.77 6.54 -14.33
N ASN A 171 -12.49 6.69 -14.08
CA ASN A 171 -11.67 7.78 -14.60
C ASN A 171 -10.83 7.23 -15.76
N GLU A 172 -11.26 7.52 -17.00
CA GLU A 172 -10.62 6.98 -18.21
C GLU A 172 -9.17 7.44 -18.36
N MET A 173 -8.88 8.70 -17.98
CA MET A 173 -7.55 9.28 -18.07
C MET A 173 -6.56 8.57 -17.14
N MET A 174 -6.98 8.35 -15.89
CA MET A 174 -6.15 7.73 -14.86
C MET A 174 -6.20 6.21 -14.90
N LYS A 175 -7.13 5.63 -15.67
CA LYS A 175 -7.48 4.21 -15.65
C LYS A 175 -7.81 3.69 -14.24
N THR A 176 -8.33 4.57 -13.38
CA THR A 176 -8.80 4.25 -12.02
C THR A 176 -10.32 4.18 -11.98
N TYR A 177 -10.84 3.72 -10.84
CA TYR A 177 -12.21 3.88 -10.44
C TYR A 177 -12.25 4.57 -9.09
N ASP A 178 -13.02 5.65 -9.00
CA ASP A 178 -12.99 6.55 -7.85
C ASP A 178 -14.37 6.69 -7.22
N ALA A 179 -14.40 6.79 -5.89
CA ALA A 179 -15.60 7.13 -5.14
C ALA A 179 -15.24 7.96 -3.90
N ALA A 180 -16.16 8.83 -3.50
CA ALA A 180 -16.12 9.44 -2.18
C ALA A 180 -17.14 8.72 -1.29
N ILE A 181 -16.75 8.39 -0.07
CA ILE A 181 -17.59 7.64 0.88
C ILE A 181 -17.68 8.36 2.21
N THR A 182 -18.67 7.96 3.01
CA THR A 182 -18.87 8.43 4.38
C THR A 182 -18.65 7.25 5.32
N ALA A 183 -17.79 7.47 6.30
CA ALA A 183 -17.52 6.53 7.38
C ALA A 183 -18.78 6.39 8.26
N GLN A 184 -19.09 5.16 8.65
CA GLN A 184 -20.26 4.82 9.44
C GLN A 184 -19.88 4.73 10.93
N GLY A 185 -19.84 5.87 11.61
CA GLY A 185 -19.50 5.96 13.03
C GLY A 185 -18.02 5.72 13.34
N ASP A 186 -17.73 5.54 14.63
CA ASP A 186 -16.38 5.34 15.15
C ASP A 186 -16.03 3.85 15.25
N GLY A 187 -14.79 3.48 14.91
CA GLY A 187 -14.29 2.10 14.99
C GLY A 187 -13.91 1.50 13.64
N GLU A 188 -13.54 0.22 13.66
CA GLU A 188 -13.14 -0.51 12.46
C GLU A 188 -14.33 -0.71 11.52
N GLN A 189 -14.12 -0.43 10.24
CA GLN A 189 -15.12 -0.59 9.18
C GLN A 189 -14.55 -1.50 8.11
N LYS A 190 -15.39 -2.38 7.58
CA LYS A 190 -15.00 -3.24 6.46
C LYS A 190 -15.31 -2.52 5.17
N VAL A 191 -14.30 -2.36 4.32
CA VAL A 191 -14.44 -1.81 2.97
C VAL A 191 -14.13 -2.92 1.97
N ALA A 192 -15.07 -3.21 1.08
CA ALA A 192 -14.92 -4.24 0.06
C ALA A 192 -15.17 -3.64 -1.33
N VAL A 193 -14.30 -3.97 -2.29
CA VAL A 193 -14.58 -3.75 -3.71
C VAL A 193 -15.42 -4.92 -4.21
N VAL A 194 -16.60 -4.62 -4.73
CA VAL A 194 -17.52 -5.60 -5.31
C VAL A 194 -17.51 -5.45 -6.81
N ILE A 195 -17.18 -6.54 -7.51
CA ILE A 195 -17.21 -6.62 -8.97
C ILE A 195 -18.47 -7.40 -9.36
N THR A 196 -19.36 -6.74 -10.09
CA THR A 196 -20.57 -7.35 -10.65
C THR A 196 -20.34 -7.62 -12.13
N THR A 197 -20.35 -8.87 -12.54
CA THR A 197 -20.23 -9.26 -13.95
C THR A 197 -21.60 -9.33 -14.62
N PRO A 198 -21.68 -9.20 -15.95
CA PRO A 198 -22.89 -9.56 -16.68
C PRO A 198 -23.37 -10.98 -16.33
N PRO A 199 -24.68 -11.26 -16.38
CA PRO A 199 -25.19 -12.61 -16.16
C PRO A 199 -24.53 -13.60 -17.12
N VAL A 200 -23.96 -14.67 -16.57
CA VAL A 200 -23.59 -15.83 -17.38
C VAL A 200 -24.90 -16.60 -17.61
N SER A 201 -25.34 -16.67 -18.86
CA SER A 201 -26.44 -17.58 -19.21
C SER A 201 -25.92 -19.00 -19.00
N LEU A 202 -26.49 -19.71 -18.03
CA LEU A 202 -26.20 -21.13 -17.76
C LEU A 202 -26.99 -22.03 -18.71
#